data_AF-A0A529C913-F1
#
_entry.id   AF-A0A529C913-F1
#
_cell.length_a   1.000
_cell.length_b   1.000
_cell.length_c   1.000
_cell.angle_alpha   90.00
_cell.angle_beta   90.00
_cell.angle_gamma   90.00
#
_symmetry.space_group_name_H-M   'P 1'
#
loop_
_entity.id
_entity.type
_entity.pdbx_description
1 polymer ?
#
loop_
_entity_poly.entity_id
_entity_poly.type
_entity_poly.pdbx_seq_one_letter_code
_entity_poly.pdbx_strand_id
1 'polypeptide(L)' 'AEGVPTAAIAARIAGERRIDAPIIAAVAAILDGTITIDQAVSALMTRPLKTETDM' A
#
# COMPACT_ATOMS: atom_id res chain seq x y z
N ALA A 1 4.37 15.61 11.86
CA ALA A 1 3.49 14.66 11.15
C ALA A 1 4.03 13.25 11.38
N GLU A 2 3.37 12.43 12.21
CA GLU A 2 3.88 11.11 12.63
C GLU A 2 3.64 9.99 11.58
N GLY A 3 2.67 10.18 10.69
CA GLY A 3 2.29 9.17 9.69
C GLY A 3 3.32 8.92 8.58
N VAL A 4 4.14 9.91 8.22
CA VAL A 4 5.14 9.79 7.14
C VAL A 4 6.22 8.74 7.44
N PRO A 5 6.98 8.84 8.57
CA PRO A 5 7.96 7.81 8.90
C PRO A 5 7.31 6.44 9.16
N THR A 6 6.11 6.43 9.76
CA THR A 6 5.38 5.20 10.07
C THR A 6 4.99 4.42 8.81
N ALA A 7 4.49 5.10 7.78
CA ALA A 7 4.10 4.47 6.51
C ALA A 7 5.28 3.76 5.84
N ALA A 8 6.45 4.41 5.78
CA ALA A 8 7.66 3.82 5.21
C ALA A 8 8.12 2.57 5.98
N ILE A 9 8.10 2.62 7.32
CA ILE A 9 8.46 1.47 8.16
C ILE A 9 7.46 0.33 8.00
N ALA A 10 6.17 0.62 8.00
CA ALA A 10 5.13 -0.37 7.81
C ALA A 10 5.22 -1.05 6.44
N ALA A 11 5.49 -0.31 5.37
CA ALA A 11 5.69 -0.86 4.02
C ALA A 11 6.90 -1.79 3.97
N ARG A 12 8.02 -1.40 4.62
CA ARG A 12 9.21 -2.24 4.74
C ARG A 12 8.90 -3.56 5.45
N ILE A 13 8.27 -3.50 6.63
CA ILE A 13 7.93 -4.69 7.42
C ILE A 13 6.98 -5.60 6.65
N ALA A 14 5.97 -5.04 5.97
CA ALA A 14 5.04 -5.82 5.14
C ALA A 14 5.78 -6.58 4.03
N GLY A 15 6.73 -5.93 3.35
CA GLY A 15 7.58 -6.56 2.34
C GLY A 15 8.47 -7.66 2.91
N GLU A 16 9.19 -7.39 4.01
CA GLU A 16 10.04 -8.37 4.71
C GLU A 16 9.25 -9.61 5.16
N ARG A 17 7.99 -9.42 5.57
CA ARG A 17 7.10 -10.49 6.05
C ARG A 17 6.26 -11.13 4.94
N ARG A 18 6.36 -10.66 3.70
CA ARG A 18 5.53 -11.09 2.56
C ARG A 18 4.02 -10.97 2.85
N ILE A 19 3.62 -9.91 3.54
CA ILE A 19 2.23 -9.59 3.83
C ILE A 19 1.68 -8.72 2.69
N ASP A 20 0.56 -9.14 2.09
CA ASP A 20 -0.16 -8.36 1.08
C ASP A 20 -0.86 -7.16 1.74
N ALA A 21 -0.17 -6.01 1.77
CA ALA A 21 -0.63 -4.76 2.37
C ALA A 21 -0.70 -3.62 1.34
N PRO A 22 -1.62 -3.68 0.36
CA PRO A 22 -1.67 -2.78 -0.80
C PRO A 22 -1.90 -1.31 -0.42
N ILE A 23 -2.67 -1.05 0.63
CA ILE A 23 -2.93 0.31 1.12
C ILE A 23 -1.67 0.92 1.74
N ILE A 24 -0.92 0.14 2.52
CA ILE A 24 0.34 0.58 3.14
C ILE A 24 1.35 0.94 2.04
N ALA A 25 1.47 0.09 1.03
CA ALA A 25 2.37 0.32 -0.12
C ALA A 25 1.97 1.59 -0.90
N ALA A 26 0.68 1.77 -1.19
CA ALA A 26 0.18 2.95 -1.90
C ALA A 26 0.44 4.25 -1.12
N VAL A 27 0.16 4.26 0.18
CA VAL A 27 0.42 5.43 1.04
C VAL A 27 1.90 5.75 1.12
N ALA A 28 2.77 4.76 1.29
CA ALA A 28 4.21 4.96 1.31
C ALA A 28 4.71 5.57 -0.01
N ALA A 29 4.22 5.07 -1.16
CA ALA A 29 4.61 5.57 -2.48
C ALA A 29 4.13 7.02 -2.75
N ILE A 30 2.92 7.38 -2.31
CA ILE A 30 2.40 8.76 -2.39
C ILE A 30 3.28 9.70 -1.55
N LEU A 31 3.61 9.30 -0.32
CA LEU A 31 4.40 10.12 0.60
C LEU A 31 5.87 10.26 0.18
N ASP A 32 6.40 9.26 -0.53
CA ASP A 32 7.73 9.30 -1.17
C ASP A 32 7.72 10.09 -2.50
N GLY A 33 6.55 10.52 -2.98
CA GLY A 33 6.40 11.26 -4.23
C GLY A 33 6.64 10.44 -5.49
N THR A 34 6.64 9.11 -5.38
CA THR A 34 6.90 8.20 -6.51
C THR A 34 5.68 7.96 -7.39
N ILE A 35 4.48 8.16 -6.84
CA ILE A 35 3.20 8.11 -7.57
C ILE A 35 2.28 9.25 -7.16
N THR A 36 1.38 9.63 -8.06
CA THR A 36 0.26 10.53 -7.74
C THR A 36 -0.88 9.78 -7.04
N ILE A 37 -1.81 10.52 -6.45
CA ILE A 37 -3.02 9.96 -5.85
C ILE A 37 -3.86 9.21 -6.90
N ASP A 38 -4.04 9.77 -8.10
CA ASP A 38 -4.78 9.11 -9.19
C ASP A 38 -4.16 7.78 -9.63
N GLN A 39 -2.83 7.73 -9.67
CA GLN A 39 -2.10 6.49 -9.98
C GLN A 39 -2.32 5.44 -8.88
N ALA A 40 -2.28 5.85 -7.60
CA ALA A 40 -2.56 4.96 -6.48
C ALA A 40 -4.00 4.42 -6.53
N VAL A 41 -4.99 5.28 -6.76
CA VAL A 41 -6.40 4.89 -6.89
C VAL A 41 -6.58 3.91 -8.04
N SER A 42 -6.04 4.23 -9.22
CA SER A 42 -6.14 3.36 -10.40
C SER A 42 -5.52 1.99 -10.14
N ALA A 43 -4.33 1.94 -9.53
CA ALA A 43 -3.68 0.68 -9.16
C ALA A 43 -4.49 -0.13 -8.15
N LEU A 44 -5.09 0.52 -7.15
CA LEU A 44 -5.90 -0.16 -6.14
C LEU A 44 -7.21 -0.72 -6.70
N MET A 45 -7.88 0.02 -7.59
CA MET A 45 -9.15 -0.38 -8.20
C MET A 45 -9.00 -1.46 -9.27
N THR A 46 -7.81 -1.61 -9.86
CA THR A 46 -7.52 -2.63 -10.88
C THR A 46 -6.96 -3.94 -10.29
N ARG A 47 -6.89 -4.04 -8.97
CA ARG A 47 -6.43 -5.27 -8.30
C ARG A 47 -7.38 -6.44 -8.61
N PRO A 48 -6.86 -7.68 -8.72
CA PRO A 48 -7.69 -8.87 -8.83
C PRO A 48 -8.72 -8.94 -7.70
N LEU A 49 -9.95 -9.31 -8.05
CA LEU A 49 -11.01 -9.58 -7.08
C LEU A 49 -10.56 -10.72 -6.15
N LYS A 50 -10.56 -10.45 -4.84
CA LYS A 50 -10.43 -11.48 -3.80
C LYS A 50 -11.79 -11.69 -3.16
N THR A 51 -12.21 -12.94 -3.04
CA THR A 51 -13.42 -13.32 -2.30
C THR A 51 -13.14 -13.24 -0.81
N GLU A 52 -14.00 -12.57 -0.05
CA GLU A 52 -13.83 -12.40 1.41
C GLU A 52 -14.07 -13.70 2.21
N THR A 53 -14.69 -14.71 1.59
CA THR A 53 -15.11 -15.97 2.25
C THR A 53 -14.12 -17.12 2.08
N ASP A 54 -12.96 -16.92 1.42
CA ASP A 54 -11.97 -17.99 1.29
C ASP A 54 -11.09 -18.05 2.56
N MET A 55 -11.52 -18.87 3.53
CA MET A 55 -10.73 -19.36 4.67
C MET A 55 -10.48 -20.85 4.53
#